data_AF-A0A3M8CII1-F1
#
_entry.id   AF-A0A3M8CII1-F1
#
_cell.length_a   1.000
_cell.length_b   1.000
_cell.length_c   1.000
_cell.angle_alpha   90.00
_cell.angle_beta   90.00
_cell.angle_gamma   90.00
#
_symmetry.space_group_name_H-M   'P 1'
#
loop_
_entity.id
_entity.type
_entity.pdbx_description
1 polymer ?
#
loop_
_entity_poly.entity_id
_entity_poly.type
_entity_poly.pdbx_seq_one_letter_code
_entity_poly.pdbx_strand_id
1 'polypeptide(L)'
;MKKRIKVTIADFTVLKENLNDLQELELYEKANGHTYDAEIEHDGYAIVDVTEDDYIELAPGEYQLMIEEWTHAGNIGEWMVQTKSDPQDDTALLYRKVDANGNELEAPVSLPKQVVELVAKTWFGKKNKTQSDEA
;
A
#
# COMPACT_ATOMS: atom_id res chain seq x y z
N MET A 1 -7.88 10.13 9.60
CA MET A 1 -8.48 8.76 9.78
C MET A 1 -7.35 7.79 9.65
N LYS A 2 -7.14 6.91 10.64
CA LYS A 2 -6.04 5.95 10.59
C LYS A 2 -6.23 4.92 9.47
N LYS A 3 -5.13 4.56 8.82
CA LYS A 3 -5.02 3.54 7.77
C LYS A 3 -4.09 2.45 8.27
N ARG A 4 -4.38 1.20 7.90
CA ARG A 4 -3.46 0.10 8.18
C ARG A 4 -2.30 0.13 7.19
N ILE A 5 -1.08 0.13 7.70
CA ILE A 5 0.14 0.09 6.90
C ILE A 5 1.10 -0.97 7.42
N LYS A 6 2.02 -1.42 6.59
CA LYS A 6 3.20 -2.17 7.00
C LYS A 6 4.44 -1.33 6.76
N VAL A 7 5.33 -1.28 7.73
CA VAL A 7 6.62 -0.60 7.58
C VAL A 7 7.52 -1.46 6.69
N THR A 8 8.08 -0.86 5.64
CA THR A 8 8.84 -1.56 4.59
C THR A 8 10.09 -0.78 4.18
N ILE A 9 10.87 -0.34 5.17
CA ILE A 9 12.11 0.41 4.94
C ILE A 9 13.15 -0.56 4.36
N ALA A 10 13.58 -0.29 3.13
CA ALA A 10 14.57 -1.10 2.41
C ALA A 10 16.01 -0.60 2.61
N ASP A 11 16.19 0.70 2.88
CA ASP A 11 17.50 1.33 3.07
C ASP A 11 17.45 2.31 4.25
N PHE A 12 18.09 1.92 5.36
CA PHE A 12 18.18 2.74 6.57
C PHE A 12 19.31 3.77 6.51
N THR A 13 20.14 3.76 5.46
CA THR A 13 21.28 4.68 5.35
C THR A 13 20.81 6.13 5.33
N VAL A 14 19.75 6.41 4.57
CA VAL A 14 19.16 7.75 4.45
C VAL A 14 18.59 8.23 5.77
N LEU A 15 17.91 7.35 6.52
CA LEU A 15 17.40 7.68 7.85
C LEU A 15 18.57 8.01 8.78
N LYS A 16 19.58 7.14 8.83
CA LYS A 16 20.74 7.31 9.71
C LYS A 16 21.51 8.61 9.47
N GLU A 17 21.56 9.11 8.23
CA GLU A 17 22.20 10.38 7.89
C GLU A 17 21.44 11.60 8.45
N ASN A 18 20.12 11.47 8.65
CA ASN A 18 19.24 12.56 9.08
C ASN A 18 18.82 12.46 10.56
N LEU A 19 19.06 11.32 11.21
CA LEU A 19 18.71 11.09 12.61
C LEU A 19 19.71 11.76 13.55
N ASN A 20 19.16 12.44 14.58
CA ASN A 20 19.94 13.09 15.62
C ASN A 20 20.21 12.17 16.83
N ASP A 21 19.45 11.08 17.00
CA ASP A 21 19.59 10.09 18.08
C ASP A 21 19.63 8.66 17.52
N LEU A 22 20.56 7.84 18.02
CA LEU A 22 20.68 6.42 17.66
C LEU A 22 19.53 5.57 18.22
N GLN A 23 18.91 5.99 19.32
CA GLN A 23 17.74 5.30 19.88
C GLN A 23 16.53 5.38 18.95
N GLU A 24 16.43 6.47 18.18
CA GLU A 24 15.36 6.64 17.20
C GLU A 24 15.51 5.62 16.06
N LEU A 25 16.74 5.36 15.60
CA LEU A 25 17.00 4.33 14.58
C LEU A 25 16.53 2.94 15.04
N GLU A 26 16.72 2.59 16.32
CA GLU A 26 16.24 1.32 16.84
C GLU A 26 14.71 1.19 16.79
N LEU A 27 13.96 2.28 16.89
CA LEU A 27 12.50 2.27 16.76
C LEU A 27 12.10 1.91 15.33
N TYR A 28 12.73 2.55 14.33
CA TYR A 28 12.49 2.21 12.92
C TYR A 28 12.86 0.77 12.60
N GLU A 29 14.00 0.29 13.10
CA GLU A 29 14.45 -1.10 12.89
C GLU A 29 13.47 -2.11 13.52
N LYS A 30 12.99 -1.84 14.74
CA LYS A 30 12.01 -2.70 15.43
C LYS A 30 10.64 -2.67 14.76
N ALA A 31 10.24 -1.53 14.20
CA ALA A 31 8.96 -1.39 13.51
C ALA A 31 8.96 -2.03 12.12
N ASN A 32 10.12 -2.16 11.48
CA ASN A 32 10.21 -2.65 10.11
C ASN A 32 9.66 -4.08 9.96
N GLY A 33 8.84 -4.29 8.93
CA GLY A 33 8.16 -5.57 8.69
C GLY A 33 6.92 -5.80 9.56
N HIS A 34 6.54 -4.88 10.44
CA HIS A 34 5.33 -4.95 11.24
C HIS A 34 4.22 -4.03 10.70
N THR A 35 2.98 -4.37 11.06
CA THR A 35 1.77 -3.71 10.59
C THR A 35 1.18 -2.83 11.70
N TYR A 36 0.89 -1.57 11.38
CA TYR A 36 0.42 -0.55 12.32
C TYR A 36 -0.78 0.23 11.78
N ASP A 37 -1.49 0.91 12.67
CA ASP A 37 -2.45 1.94 12.29
C ASP A 37 -1.74 3.29 12.25
N ALA A 38 -1.78 3.95 11.10
CA ALA A 38 -1.05 5.18 10.84
C ALA A 38 -1.99 6.30 10.38
N GLU A 39 -1.67 7.54 10.74
CA GLU A 39 -2.25 8.71 10.09
C GLU A 39 -1.44 9.04 8.83
N ILE A 40 -2.11 9.20 7.69
CA ILE A 40 -1.46 9.53 6.42
C ILE A 40 -1.71 11.01 6.12
N GLU A 41 -0.63 11.77 6.12
CA GLU A 41 -0.62 13.20 5.82
C GLU A 41 -0.90 13.48 4.35
N HIS A 42 -1.24 14.74 4.05
CA HIS A 42 -1.60 15.19 2.71
C HIS A 42 -0.46 15.08 1.68
N ASP A 43 0.79 15.13 2.14
CA ASP A 43 2.01 14.94 1.35
C ASP A 43 2.44 13.46 1.24
N GLY A 44 1.70 12.57 1.90
CA GLY A 44 1.90 11.12 1.86
C GLY A 44 2.81 10.56 2.95
N TYR A 45 3.33 11.39 3.87
CA TYR A 45 4.01 10.89 5.05
C TYR A 45 3.04 10.13 5.97
N ALA A 46 3.52 9.05 6.58
CA ALA A 46 2.73 8.27 7.53
C ALA A 46 3.28 8.44 8.95
N ILE A 47 2.42 8.86 9.88
CA ILE A 47 2.72 8.97 11.30
C ILE A 47 2.23 7.70 12.00
N VAL A 48 3.15 6.98 12.64
CA VAL A 48 2.90 5.69 13.29
C VAL A 48 3.22 5.79 14.77
N ASP A 49 2.21 5.63 15.62
CA ASP A 49 2.41 5.43 17.05
C ASP A 49 2.94 4.00 17.28
N VAL A 50 4.23 3.86 17.62
CA VAL A 50 4.90 2.55 17.83
C VAL A 50 4.69 2.07 19.25
N THR A 51 4.74 2.99 20.22
CA THR A 51 4.44 2.76 21.63
C THR A 51 3.48 3.86 22.13
N GLU A 52 3.16 3.90 23.43
CA GLU A 52 2.39 5.04 23.99
C GLU A 52 3.19 6.35 23.98
N ASP A 53 4.52 6.27 24.03
CA ASP A 53 5.40 7.44 24.16
C ASP A 53 6.21 7.71 22.88
N ASP A 54 6.31 6.75 21.97
CA ASP A 54 7.15 6.81 20.77
C ASP A 54 6.32 6.72 19.48
N TYR A 55 6.70 7.56 18.51
CA TYR A 55 6.17 7.49 17.14
C TYR A 55 7.32 7.54 16.13
N ILE A 56 7.02 7.11 14.91
CA ILE A 56 7.91 7.24 13.76
C ILE A 56 7.18 7.90 12.60
N GLU A 57 7.92 8.62 11.76
CA GLU A 57 7.43 9.24 10.54
C GLU A 57 8.04 8.53 9.33
N LEU A 58 7.18 8.06 8.42
CA LEU A 58 7.61 7.28 7.27
C LEU A 58 7.30 8.05 5.99
N ALA A 59 8.32 8.26 5.17
CA ALA A 59 8.17 8.87 3.86
C ALA A 59 7.36 7.96 2.91
N PRO A 60 6.76 8.52 1.85
CA PRO A 60 6.21 7.72 0.76
C PRO A 60 7.25 6.73 0.22
N GLY A 61 6.96 5.43 0.34
CA GLY A 61 7.87 4.36 -0.07
C GLY A 61 8.51 3.58 1.08
N GLU A 62 8.51 4.12 2.29
CA GLU A 62 8.97 3.44 3.51
C GLU A 62 7.86 2.60 4.19
N TYR A 63 6.68 2.59 3.58
CA TYR A 63 5.56 1.78 4.01
C TYR A 63 4.72 1.30 2.83
N GLN A 64 3.88 0.29 3.10
CA GLN A 64 2.85 -0.19 2.19
C GLN A 64 1.48 -0.09 2.86
N LEU A 65 0.49 0.45 2.14
CA LEU A 65 -0.91 0.36 2.58
C LEU A 65 -1.34 -1.11 2.58
N MET A 66 -1.99 -1.51 3.67
CA MET A 66 -2.48 -2.87 3.88
C MET A 66 -4.01 -2.88 3.89
N ILE A 67 -4.58 -3.73 3.05
CA ILE A 67 -6.00 -4.07 3.03
C ILE A 67 -6.06 -5.53 3.44
N GLU A 68 -6.35 -5.82 4.71
CA GLU A 68 -6.30 -7.18 5.25
C GLU A 68 -7.56 -7.99 4.90
N GLU A 69 -8.68 -7.27 4.77
CA GLU A 69 -9.99 -7.82 4.45
C GLU A 69 -10.26 -7.82 2.94
N TRP A 70 -10.97 -8.85 2.47
CA TRP A 70 -11.40 -8.90 1.08
C TRP A 70 -12.36 -7.76 0.75
N THR A 71 -11.94 -6.91 -0.18
CA THR A 71 -12.69 -5.75 -0.63
C THR A 71 -13.25 -5.99 -2.02
N HIS A 72 -14.48 -5.56 -2.27
CA HIS A 72 -15.11 -5.63 -3.59
C HIS A 72 -14.38 -4.73 -4.59
N ALA A 73 -13.81 -5.32 -5.64
CA ALA A 73 -13.09 -4.60 -6.70
C ALA A 73 -13.95 -4.39 -7.96
N GLY A 74 -14.99 -5.20 -8.15
CA GLY A 74 -15.91 -5.10 -9.29
C GLY A 74 -16.58 -6.44 -9.62
N ASN A 75 -17.24 -6.51 -10.78
CA ASN A 75 -17.89 -7.72 -11.26
C ASN A 75 -17.44 -8.08 -12.68
N ILE A 76 -17.36 -9.38 -12.98
CA ILE A 76 -17.14 -9.92 -14.33
C ILE A 76 -18.29 -10.90 -14.60
N GLY A 77 -19.25 -10.49 -15.42
CA GLY A 77 -20.49 -11.25 -15.59
C GLY A 77 -21.24 -11.36 -14.27
N GLU A 78 -21.51 -12.59 -13.83
CA GLU A 78 -22.18 -12.90 -12.55
C GLU A 78 -21.22 -13.01 -11.36
N TRP A 79 -19.91 -12.92 -11.60
CA TRP A 79 -18.90 -13.13 -10.56
C TRP A 79 -18.44 -11.83 -9.95
N MET A 80 -18.18 -11.89 -8.65
CA MET A 80 -17.60 -10.79 -7.91
C MET A 80 -16.07 -10.94 -7.87
N VAL A 81 -15.36 -9.89 -8.24
CA VAL A 81 -13.90 -9.80 -8.06
C VAL A 81 -13.63 -9.10 -6.74
N GLN A 82 -12.80 -9.74 -5.92
CA GLN A 82 -12.36 -9.18 -4.65
C GLN A 82 -10.84 -9.06 -4.62
N THR A 83 -10.35 -8.09 -3.87
CA THR A 83 -8.92 -7.86 -3.68
C THR A 83 -8.58 -7.56 -2.23
N LYS A 84 -7.37 -7.92 -1.83
CA LYS A 84 -6.74 -7.56 -0.56
C LYS A 84 -5.22 -7.53 -0.74
N SER A 85 -4.48 -7.00 0.22
CA SER A 85 -3.02 -7.09 0.21
C SER A 85 -2.54 -8.53 0.32
N ASP A 86 -1.49 -8.87 -0.41
CA ASP A 86 -0.88 -10.19 -0.31
C ASP A 86 -0.08 -10.29 1.00
N PRO A 87 -0.42 -11.22 1.91
CA PRO A 87 0.33 -11.40 3.16
C PRO A 87 1.76 -11.93 2.95
N GLN A 88 2.10 -12.44 1.76
CA GLN A 88 3.43 -12.94 1.42
C GLN A 88 4.27 -11.95 0.60
N ASP A 89 3.63 -10.92 0.02
CA ASP A 89 4.28 -9.88 -0.77
C ASP A 89 3.57 -8.53 -0.56
N ASP A 90 4.17 -7.66 0.25
CA ASP A 90 3.58 -6.37 0.61
C ASP A 90 3.42 -5.42 -0.57
N THR A 91 4.13 -5.69 -1.67
CA THR A 91 4.09 -4.91 -2.90
C THR A 91 3.01 -5.39 -3.86
N ALA A 92 2.29 -6.46 -3.52
CA ALA A 92 1.27 -7.09 -4.34
C ALA A 92 -0.14 -7.04 -3.72
N LEU A 93 -1.12 -7.28 -4.58
CA LEU A 93 -2.51 -7.51 -4.23
C LEU A 93 -2.89 -8.92 -4.65
N LEU A 94 -3.58 -9.64 -3.76
CA LEU A 94 -4.29 -10.85 -4.11
C LEU A 94 -5.61 -10.50 -4.77
N TYR A 95 -5.96 -11.27 -5.80
CA TYR A 95 -7.24 -11.20 -6.49
C TYR A 95 -7.91 -12.55 -6.47
N ARG A 96 -9.21 -12.58 -6.17
CA ARG A 96 -10.02 -13.78 -6.30
C ARG A 96 -11.35 -13.49 -6.98
N LYS A 97 -11.92 -14.50 -7.61
CA LYS A 97 -13.29 -14.51 -8.13
C LYS A 97 -14.16 -15.33 -7.19
N VAL A 98 -15.29 -14.76 -6.78
CA VAL A 98 -16.30 -15.45 -5.96
C VAL A 98 -17.66 -15.46 -6.64
N ASP A 99 -18.45 -16.50 -6.38
CA ASP A 99 -19.84 -16.59 -6.83
C ASP A 99 -20.78 -15.71 -5.97
N ALA A 100 -22.09 -15.73 -6.27
CA ALA A 100 -23.10 -14.97 -5.53
C ALA A 100 -23.23 -15.38 -4.05
N ASN A 101 -22.74 -16.56 -3.67
CA ASN A 101 -22.73 -17.05 -2.29
C ASN A 101 -21.40 -16.76 -1.57
N GLY A 102 -20.43 -16.15 -2.26
CA GLY A 102 -19.10 -15.87 -1.73
C GLY A 102 -18.13 -17.04 -1.81
N ASN A 103 -18.46 -18.12 -2.53
CA ASN A 103 -17.54 -19.24 -2.70
C ASN A 103 -16.47 -18.90 -3.72
N GLU A 104 -15.22 -19.23 -3.41
CA GLU A 104 -14.10 -19.06 -4.33
C GLU A 104 -14.24 -20.00 -5.53
N LEU A 105 -14.12 -19.43 -6.73
CA LEU A 105 -14.17 -20.20 -7.99
C LEU A 105 -12.79 -20.74 -8.38
N GLU A 106 -11.75 -19.96 -8.10
CA GLU A 106 -10.35 -20.24 -8.40
C GLU A 106 -9.46 -19.75 -7.26
N ALA A 107 -8.27 -20.33 -7.14
CA ALA A 107 -7.29 -19.90 -6.16
C ALA A 107 -6.91 -18.42 -6.37
N PRO A 108 -6.69 -17.65 -5.29
CA PRO A 108 -6.25 -16.26 -5.42
C PRO A 108 -4.95 -16.11 -6.18
N VAL A 109 -4.86 -15.06 -7.00
CA VAL A 109 -3.67 -14.72 -7.80
C VAL A 109 -3.04 -13.45 -7.26
N SER A 110 -1.73 -13.47 -7.02
CA SER A 110 -0.96 -12.30 -6.60
C SER A 110 -0.46 -11.50 -7.80
N LEU A 111 -0.68 -10.19 -7.76
CA LEU A 111 -0.23 -9.25 -8.80
C LEU A 111 0.42 -8.01 -8.16
N PRO A 112 1.60 -7.57 -8.62
CA PRO A 112 2.25 -6.37 -8.11
C PRO A 112 1.37 -5.12 -8.26
N LYS A 113 1.23 -4.34 -7.20
CA LYS A 113 0.43 -3.09 -7.14
C LYS A 113 0.83 -2.13 -8.26
N GLN A 114 2.14 -1.97 -8.49
CA GLN A 114 2.67 -1.07 -9.52
C GLN A 114 2.26 -1.51 -10.93
N VAL A 115 2.24 -2.82 -11.20
CA VAL A 115 1.81 -3.35 -12.51
C VAL A 115 0.32 -3.09 -12.71
N VAL A 116 -0.51 -3.36 -11.70
CA VAL A 116 -1.95 -3.06 -11.74
C VAL A 116 -2.19 -1.58 -11.99
N GLU A 117 -1.48 -0.70 -11.29
CA GLU A 117 -1.58 0.74 -11.45
C GLU A 117 -1.17 1.20 -12.85
N LEU A 118 -0.05 0.69 -13.38
CA LEU A 118 0.42 1.02 -14.73
C LEU A 118 -0.57 0.57 -15.81
N VAL A 119 -1.13 -0.64 -15.68
CA VAL A 119 -2.16 -1.13 -16.60
C VAL A 119 -3.40 -0.24 -16.50
N ALA A 120 -3.88 0.06 -15.29
CA ALA A 120 -5.03 0.92 -15.10
C ALA A 120 -4.84 2.31 -15.70
N LYS A 121 -3.67 2.94 -15.47
CA LYS A 121 -3.31 4.24 -16.07
C LYS A 121 -3.23 4.17 -17.59
N THR A 122 -2.64 3.12 -18.15
CA THR A 122 -2.44 2.99 -19.61
C THR A 122 -3.78 2.84 -20.35
N TRP A 123 -4.69 2.03 -19.80
CA TRP A 123 -5.94 1.67 -20.47
C TRP A 123 -7.11 2.59 -20.10
N PHE A 124 -7.13 3.11 -18.87
CA PHE A 124 -8.27 3.86 -18.32
C PHE A 124 -7.88 5.24 -17.79
N GLY A 125 -6.59 5.61 -17.81
CA GLY A 125 -6.15 6.95 -17.48
C GLY A 125 -6.73 7.98 -18.44
N LYS A 126 -7.25 9.09 -17.90
CA LYS A 126 -7.69 10.21 -18.74
C LYS A 126 -6.47 10.74 -19.49
N LYS A 127 -6.53 10.76 -20.83
CA LYS A 127 -5.59 11.54 -21.63
C LYS A 127 -5.79 12.99 -21.23
N ASN A 128 -4.81 13.59 -20.55
CA ASN A 128 -4.78 15.04 -20.43
C ASN A 128 -4.88 15.61 -21.84
N LYS A 129 -5.84 16.52 -22.05
CA LYS A 129 -5.95 17.27 -23.30
C LYS A 129 -4.58 17.87 -23.57
N THR A 130 -3.87 17.31 -24.55
CA THR A 130 -2.65 17.90 -25.06
C THR A 130 -2.97 19.34 -25.44
N GLN A 131 -2.13 20.22 -24.95
CA GLN A 131 -2.01 21.63 -25.29
C GLN A 131 -1.82 21.75 -26.81
N SER A 132 -2.92 21.74 -27.56
CA SER A 132 -2.96 22.14 -28.96
C SER A 132 -3.52 23.56 -28.97
N ASP A 133 -2.61 24.51 -29.20
CA ASP A 133 -2.78 25.72 -30.05
C ASP A 133 -1.93 26.88 -29.51
N GLU A 134 -0.61 26.75 -29.64
CA GLU A 134 0.27 27.90 -29.91
C GLU A 134 1.11 27.55 -31.14
N ALA A 135 0.54 27.83 -32.32
CA ALA A 135 1.23 27.98 -33.59
C ALA A 135 0.66 29.20 -34.31
#